data_AF-A0A356FDB6-F1
#
_entry.id   AF-A0A356FDB6-F1
#
_cell.length_a   1.000
_cell.length_b   1.000
_cell.length_c   1.000
_cell.angle_alpha   90.00
_cell.angle_beta   90.00
_cell.angle_gamma   90.00
#
_symmetry.space_group_name_H-M   'P 1'
#
loop_
_entity.id
_entity.type
_entity.pdbx_description
1 polymer ?
#
loop_
_entity_poly.entity_id
_entity_poly.type
_entity_poly.pdbx_seq_one_letter_code
_entity_poly.pdbx_strand_id
1 'polypeptide(L)'
;MWLMRKFNLSRLLHAVLLAALVSPSGVVAQDGGIEVLAGHTIFESGARISLSHLYSSRGTLSSGSDEVPNPDSLLLREHRVVLGVNYGLSPDLSLSLLLPYVSREAKLPGSDAGGVESSSEGLGDAALLGKYNFFSEYWKQSAFHISAIGGLELPTGSSNERSGDELLAFSMQPGSGSLDAIGGLALTLSTGRFRFDAHAIYKANSEGSEDFTDGDFFSLGGSFAYRFYHARYPGPSANAKI
;
A
#
# COMPACT_ATOMS: atom_id res chain seq x y z
N MET A 1 -17.40 40.73 13.28
CA MET A 1 -17.79 39.81 12.19
C MET A 1 -17.64 38.40 12.72
N TRP A 2 -18.77 37.81 13.10
CA TRP A 2 -18.93 36.66 13.97
C TRP A 2 -19.58 35.56 13.15
N LEU A 3 -18.85 34.51 12.78
CA LEU A 3 -19.42 33.21 12.38
C LEU A 3 -18.32 32.13 12.23
N MET A 4 -17.62 31.78 13.32
CA MET A 4 -16.91 30.49 13.35
C MET A 4 -17.92 29.42 13.74
N ARG A 5 -18.47 28.78 12.70
CA ARG A 5 -19.38 27.63 12.80
C ARG A 5 -18.66 26.54 13.60
N LYS A 6 -19.23 26.13 14.75
CA LYS A 6 -18.76 24.99 15.54
C LYS A 6 -18.73 23.74 14.65
N PHE A 7 -17.56 23.40 14.13
CA PHE A 7 -17.31 22.15 13.44
C PHE A 7 -17.48 21.02 14.46
N ASN A 8 -18.54 20.23 14.30
CA ASN A 8 -18.90 19.17 15.24
C ASN A 8 -18.02 17.94 14.96
N LEU A 9 -16.77 18.00 15.42
CA LEU A 9 -15.71 17.02 15.19
C LEU A 9 -16.12 15.59 15.60
N SER A 10 -17.04 15.46 16.55
CA SER A 10 -17.63 14.18 16.97
C SER A 10 -18.37 13.47 15.83
N ARG A 11 -19.06 14.17 14.94
CA ARG A 11 -19.78 13.53 13.81
C ARG A 11 -18.81 13.05 12.71
N LEU A 12 -17.69 13.75 12.54
CA LEU A 12 -16.65 13.40 11.59
C LEU A 12 -15.88 12.14 12.04
N LEU A 13 -15.62 12.04 13.35
CA LEU A 13 -15.07 10.84 14.00
C LEU A 13 -15.92 9.59 13.78
N HIS A 14 -17.26 9.70 13.91
CA HIS A 14 -18.16 8.57 13.66
C HIS A 14 -18.21 8.18 12.17
N ALA A 15 -18.12 9.15 11.25
CA ALA A 15 -18.11 8.88 9.81
C ALA A 15 -16.84 8.16 9.35
N VAL A 16 -15.66 8.53 9.89
CA VAL A 16 -14.38 7.86 9.59
C VAL A 16 -14.36 6.42 10.13
N LEU A 17 -14.94 6.17 11.31
CA LEU A 17 -15.05 4.83 11.90
C LEU A 17 -15.97 3.87 11.10
N LEU A 18 -17.00 4.41 10.43
CA LEU A 18 -17.96 3.62 9.63
C LEU A 18 -17.45 3.29 8.22
N ALA A 19 -16.53 4.09 7.67
CA ALA A 19 -15.96 3.85 6.32
C ALA A 19 -14.83 2.80 6.29
N ALA A 20 -14.31 2.39 7.46
CA ALA A 20 -13.24 1.39 7.57
C ALA A 20 -13.74 -0.07 7.53
N LEU A 21 -15.04 -0.28 7.30
CA LEU A 21 -15.65 -1.60 7.17
C LEU A 21 -16.05 -1.78 5.70
N VAL A 22 -15.41 -2.75 5.04
CA VAL A 22 -15.65 -3.26 3.67
C VAL A 22 -14.70 -2.69 2.61
N SER A 23 -13.69 -3.48 2.24
CA SER A 23 -13.13 -3.58 0.88
C SER A 23 -12.20 -4.81 0.78
N PRO A 24 -12.27 -5.63 -0.29
CA PRO A 24 -11.26 -6.65 -0.58
C PRO A 24 -10.00 -5.97 -1.10
N SER A 25 -8.90 -6.03 -0.35
CA SER A 25 -7.63 -5.40 -0.68
C SER A 25 -6.84 -6.24 -1.69
N GLY A 26 -6.66 -5.71 -2.90
CA GLY A 26 -5.62 -6.16 -3.82
C GLY A 26 -4.25 -5.76 -3.27
N VAL A 27 -3.30 -6.71 -3.25
CA VAL A 27 -1.94 -6.47 -2.74
C VAL A 27 -1.22 -5.47 -3.65
N VAL A 28 -0.91 -4.29 -3.11
CA VAL A 28 -0.19 -3.19 -3.77
C VAL A 28 1.22 -3.09 -3.19
N ALA A 29 2.19 -2.53 -3.94
CA ALA A 29 3.56 -2.27 -3.45
C ALA A 29 3.60 -1.45 -2.15
N GLN A 30 2.56 -0.66 -1.90
CA GLN A 30 2.42 0.24 -0.76
C GLN A 30 2.05 -0.49 0.55
N ASP A 31 1.59 -1.75 0.48
CA ASP A 31 1.18 -2.51 1.66
C ASP A 31 2.39 -2.97 2.51
N GLY A 32 3.59 -3.04 1.89
CA GLY A 32 4.85 -3.31 2.57
C GLY A 32 5.41 -2.13 3.39
N GLY A 33 4.89 -0.91 3.22
CA GLY A 33 5.34 0.27 3.94
C GLY A 33 4.67 0.40 5.31
N ILE A 34 5.22 -0.26 6.34
CA ILE A 34 4.57 -0.43 7.66
C ILE A 34 4.11 0.89 8.33
N GLU A 35 4.55 2.08 7.91
CA GLU A 35 4.04 3.38 8.43
C GLU A 35 3.87 4.51 7.39
N VAL A 36 3.98 4.21 6.10
CA VAL A 36 3.74 5.21 5.05
C VAL A 36 2.29 5.71 5.13
N LEU A 37 1.37 4.79 5.44
CA LEU A 37 -0.08 5.03 5.44
C LEU A 37 -0.64 5.50 6.78
N ALA A 38 0.22 5.73 7.78
CA ALA A 38 -0.15 6.36 9.04
C ALA A 38 -0.15 7.90 8.90
N GLY A 39 -1.13 8.57 9.50
CA GLY A 39 -1.23 10.03 9.52
C GLY A 39 -0.15 10.72 10.35
N HIS A 40 0.54 10.01 11.26
CA HIS A 40 1.70 10.55 11.98
C HIS A 40 3.01 10.34 11.20
N THR A 41 3.92 11.30 11.28
CA THR A 41 5.28 11.28 10.71
C THR A 41 6.27 10.57 11.63
N ILE A 42 7.38 10.08 11.09
CA ILE A 42 8.49 9.56 11.92
C ILE A 42 9.11 10.75 12.68
N PHE A 43 9.66 10.49 13.87
CA PHE A 43 10.38 11.49 14.66
C PHE A 43 11.37 12.31 13.81
N GLU A 44 11.48 13.60 14.12
CA GLU A 44 12.41 14.53 13.47
C GLU A 44 13.83 13.96 13.41
N SER A 45 14.47 14.07 12.24
CA SER A 45 15.81 13.55 11.97
C SER A 45 15.98 12.04 12.20
N GLY A 46 14.87 11.29 12.35
CA GLY A 46 14.86 9.85 12.50
C GLY A 46 14.88 9.14 11.14
N ALA A 47 15.67 8.08 11.04
CA ALA A 47 15.62 7.14 9.92
C ALA A 47 14.98 5.82 10.36
N ARG A 48 14.16 5.23 9.49
CA ARG A 48 13.63 3.88 9.65
C ARG A 48 13.91 3.06 8.42
N ILE A 49 14.49 1.89 8.64
CA ILE A 49 14.63 0.86 7.63
C ILE A 49 13.61 -0.24 7.96
N SER A 50 12.89 -0.72 6.96
CA SER A 50 11.94 -1.83 7.07
C SER A 50 12.17 -2.84 5.96
N LEU A 51 12.00 -4.10 6.30
CA LEU A 51 11.94 -5.19 5.34
C LEU A 51 10.60 -5.89 5.50
N SER A 52 9.83 -5.96 4.42
CA SER A 52 8.49 -6.55 4.41
C SER A 52 8.42 -7.63 3.36
N HIS A 53 7.95 -8.82 3.73
CA HIS A 53 7.66 -9.90 2.80
C HIS A 53 6.15 -10.04 2.64
N LEU A 54 5.69 -10.02 1.39
CA LEU A 54 4.29 -10.20 1.01
C LEU A 54 4.19 -11.45 0.14
N TYR A 55 3.13 -12.21 0.39
CA TYR A 55 2.76 -13.36 -0.41
C TYR A 55 1.33 -13.18 -0.91
N SER A 56 1.12 -13.35 -2.21
CA SER A 56 -0.20 -13.29 -2.84
C SER A 56 -0.42 -14.54 -3.69
N SER A 57 -1.64 -15.06 -3.68
CA SER A 57 -2.08 -16.18 -4.51
C SER A 57 -3.44 -15.84 -5.09
N ARG A 58 -3.57 -15.91 -6.42
CA ARG A 58 -4.80 -15.62 -7.17
C ARG A 58 -5.14 -16.84 -8.03
N GLY A 59 -6.39 -17.30 -7.94
CA GLY A 59 -6.84 -18.50 -8.68
C GLY A 59 -8.30 -18.47 -9.13
N THR A 60 -9.04 -17.42 -8.75
CA THR A 60 -10.44 -17.21 -9.11
C THR A 60 -10.56 -15.99 -10.02
N LEU A 61 -11.54 -16.01 -10.92
CA LEU A 61 -11.90 -14.88 -11.77
C LEU A 61 -13.29 -14.41 -11.40
N SER A 62 -13.54 -13.10 -11.49
CA SER A 62 -14.84 -12.51 -11.19
C SER A 62 -15.19 -11.44 -12.21
N SER A 63 -16.47 -11.31 -12.53
CA SER A 63 -17.02 -10.24 -13.35
C SER A 63 -18.17 -9.58 -12.57
N GLY A 64 -17.99 -8.32 -12.16
CA GLY A 64 -18.91 -7.68 -11.23
C GLY A 64 -18.93 -8.38 -9.88
N SER A 65 -20.11 -8.79 -9.42
CA SER A 65 -20.30 -9.57 -8.19
C SER A 65 -20.21 -11.08 -8.38
N ASP A 66 -20.15 -11.54 -9.63
CA ASP A 66 -20.31 -12.94 -9.96
C ASP A 66 -18.95 -13.59 -10.23
N GLU A 67 -18.72 -14.73 -9.59
CA GLU A 67 -17.57 -15.58 -9.91
C GLU A 67 -17.79 -16.18 -11.30
N VAL A 68 -16.81 -15.98 -12.18
CA VAL A 68 -16.83 -16.55 -13.52
C VAL A 68 -15.88 -17.74 -13.57
N PRO A 69 -16.18 -18.76 -14.39
CA PRO A 69 -15.28 -19.87 -14.59
C PRO A 69 -13.87 -19.37 -14.95
N ASN A 70 -12.86 -19.97 -14.32
CA ASN A 70 -11.47 -19.87 -14.72
C ASN A 70 -11.18 -21.10 -15.61
N PRO A 71 -11.55 -21.08 -16.90
CA PRO A 71 -11.49 -22.27 -17.76
C PRO A 71 -10.07 -22.85 -17.82
N ASP A 72 -9.06 -21.99 -17.74
CA ASP A 72 -7.65 -22.38 -17.80
C ASP A 72 -7.07 -22.72 -16.42
N SER A 73 -7.89 -22.65 -15.35
CA SER A 73 -7.47 -22.87 -13.97
C SER A 73 -6.16 -22.16 -13.59
N LEU A 74 -5.95 -20.96 -14.15
CA LEU A 74 -4.73 -20.18 -13.97
C LEU A 74 -4.51 -19.87 -12.49
N LEU A 75 -3.35 -20.26 -11.98
CA LEU A 75 -2.90 -19.95 -10.63
C LEU A 75 -1.69 -19.01 -10.70
N LEU A 76 -1.86 -17.80 -10.18
CA LEU A 76 -0.80 -16.81 -10.05
C LEU A 76 -0.35 -16.73 -8.59
N ARG A 77 0.95 -16.86 -8.36
CA ARG A 77 1.58 -16.66 -7.05
C ARG A 77 2.60 -15.54 -7.18
N GLU A 78 2.65 -14.70 -6.15
CA GLU A 78 3.63 -13.64 -6.06
C GLU A 78 4.28 -13.65 -4.68
N HIS A 79 5.61 -13.60 -4.67
CA HIS A 79 6.40 -13.25 -3.51
C HIS A 79 7.01 -11.86 -3.76
N ARG A 80 6.88 -10.97 -2.78
CA ARG A 80 7.42 -9.62 -2.86
C ARG A 80 8.17 -9.27 -1.59
N VAL A 81 9.43 -8.90 -1.71
CA VAL A 81 10.24 -8.37 -0.61
C VAL A 81 10.41 -6.88 -0.85
N VAL A 82 9.99 -6.04 0.09
CA VAL A 82 10.10 -4.58 -0.01
C VAL A 82 11.10 -4.08 1.03
N LEU A 83 12.19 -3.48 0.55
CA LEU A 83 13.07 -2.66 1.38
C LEU A 83 12.51 -1.24 1.42
N GLY A 84 12.09 -0.79 2.59
CA GLY A 84 11.62 0.56 2.83
C GLY A 84 12.65 1.37 3.61
N VAL A 85 12.99 2.55 3.12
CA VAL A 85 13.81 3.54 3.83
C VAL A 85 12.98 4.79 4.01
N ASN A 86 12.77 5.21 5.26
CA ASN A 86 11.97 6.38 5.60
C ASN A 86 12.81 7.34 6.41
N TYR A 87 12.75 8.62 6.08
CA TYR A 87 13.52 9.66 6.74
C TYR A 87 12.63 10.87 7.08
N GLY A 88 12.60 11.23 8.37
CA GLY A 88 11.91 12.43 8.84
C GLY A 88 12.76 13.67 8.61
N LEU A 89 12.40 14.48 7.61
CA LEU A 89 13.07 15.74 7.30
C LEU A 89 12.76 16.82 8.35
N SER A 90 11.54 16.81 8.89
CA SER A 90 11.09 17.67 9.98
C SER A 90 10.03 16.92 10.80
N PRO A 91 9.52 17.49 11.91
CA PRO A 91 8.43 16.89 12.66
C PRO A 91 7.18 16.62 11.81
N ASP A 92 6.97 17.37 10.72
CA ASP A 92 5.77 17.31 9.90
C ASP A 92 6.01 16.78 8.48
N LEU A 93 7.26 16.56 8.08
CA LEU A 93 7.61 16.12 6.72
C LEU A 93 8.51 14.90 6.75
N SER A 94 8.13 13.85 6.04
CA SER A 94 8.96 12.66 5.83
C SER A 94 9.04 12.27 4.37
N LEU A 95 10.18 11.69 3.98
CA LEU A 95 10.42 11.08 2.68
C LEU A 95 10.60 9.57 2.84
N SER A 96 10.07 8.80 1.90
CA SER A 96 10.10 7.34 1.91
C SER A 96 10.51 6.83 0.55
N LEU A 97 11.49 5.93 0.51
CA LEU A 97 11.90 5.17 -0.66
C LEU A 97 11.53 3.71 -0.44
N LEU A 98 10.81 3.12 -1.39
CA LEU A 98 10.43 1.70 -1.40
C LEU A 98 11.08 1.01 -2.59
N LEU A 99 11.82 -0.07 -2.32
CA LEU A 99 12.52 -0.87 -3.32
C LEU A 99 12.00 -2.32 -3.26
N PRO A 100 11.08 -2.70 -4.16
CA PRO A 100 10.56 -4.06 -4.21
C PRO A 100 11.46 -4.99 -5.03
N TYR A 101 11.62 -6.22 -4.56
CA TYR A 101 12.06 -7.37 -5.34
C TYR A 101 10.88 -8.34 -5.44
N VAL A 102 10.49 -8.69 -6.66
CA VAL A 102 9.27 -9.42 -6.98
C VAL A 102 9.64 -10.74 -7.65
N SER A 103 8.99 -11.81 -7.24
CA SER A 103 9.00 -13.10 -7.91
C SER A 103 7.56 -13.52 -8.19
N ARG A 104 7.25 -13.83 -9.44
CA ARG A 104 5.92 -14.26 -9.89
C ARG A 104 6.01 -15.65 -10.51
N GLU A 105 5.02 -16.47 -10.20
CA GLU A 105 4.82 -17.78 -10.80
C GLU A 105 3.38 -17.87 -11.32
N ALA A 106 3.23 -18.27 -12.58
CA ALA A 106 1.96 -18.60 -13.19
C ALA A 106 1.96 -20.10 -13.56
N LYS A 107 0.89 -20.80 -13.14
CA LYS A 107 0.65 -22.19 -13.51
C LYS A 107 -0.66 -22.29 -14.26
N LEU A 108 -0.59 -22.82 -15.48
CA LEU A 108 -1.74 -23.16 -16.32
C LEU A 108 -1.84 -24.69 -16.36
N PRO A 109 -2.78 -25.31 -15.61
CA PRO A 109 -3.06 -26.73 -15.72
C PRO A 109 -3.58 -27.06 -17.12
N GLY A 110 -2.82 -27.81 -17.90
CA GLY A 110 -3.28 -28.28 -19.22
C GLY A 110 -4.24 -29.46 -19.07
N SER A 111 -5.36 -29.45 -19.81
CA SER A 111 -6.14 -30.66 -20.02
C SER A 111 -5.41 -31.55 -21.03
N ASP A 112 -4.94 -32.70 -20.53
CA ASP A 112 -4.44 -33.89 -21.26
C ASP A 112 -3.02 -33.93 -21.87
N ALA A 113 -2.23 -32.85 -22.02
CA ALA A 113 -0.88 -32.98 -22.61
C ALA A 113 0.18 -31.87 -22.36
N GLY A 114 0.23 -31.25 -21.18
CA GLY A 114 1.37 -30.38 -20.81
C GLY A 114 0.94 -28.99 -20.37
N GLY A 115 0.84 -28.80 -19.05
CA GLY A 115 0.63 -27.47 -18.47
C GLY A 115 1.80 -26.54 -18.76
N VAL A 116 1.51 -25.24 -18.82
CA VAL A 116 2.52 -24.20 -18.98
C VAL A 116 2.81 -23.61 -17.61
N GLU A 117 4.07 -23.68 -17.18
CA GLU A 117 4.57 -22.95 -16.03
C GLU A 117 5.46 -21.81 -16.52
N SER A 118 5.20 -20.61 -16.02
CA SER A 118 6.02 -19.43 -16.32
C SER A 118 6.39 -18.75 -15.02
N SER A 119 7.64 -18.32 -14.91
CA SER A 119 8.15 -17.63 -13.74
C SER A 119 9.02 -16.46 -14.14
N SER A 120 9.01 -15.42 -13.32
CA SER A 120 9.88 -14.27 -13.44
C SER A 120 10.30 -13.80 -12.06
N GLU A 121 11.49 -13.22 -11.97
CA GLU A 121 11.96 -12.56 -10.77
C GLU A 121 12.81 -11.36 -11.12
N GLY A 122 12.75 -10.32 -10.31
CA GLY A 122 13.50 -9.11 -10.56
C GLY A 122 13.18 -7.98 -9.61
N LEU A 123 13.87 -6.86 -9.79
CA LEU A 123 13.47 -5.62 -9.16
C LEU A 123 12.12 -5.19 -9.73
N GLY A 124 11.21 -4.76 -8.86
CA GLY A 124 10.02 -4.03 -9.27
C GLY A 124 10.29 -2.53 -9.30
N ASP A 125 9.24 -1.76 -9.59
CA ASP A 125 9.34 -0.31 -9.68
C ASP A 125 9.51 0.34 -8.30
N ALA A 126 10.49 1.23 -8.20
CA ALA A 126 10.81 1.93 -6.97
C ALA A 126 9.80 3.05 -6.74
N ALA A 127 9.31 3.18 -5.50
CA ALA A 127 8.41 4.28 -5.15
C ALA A 127 9.12 5.32 -4.26
N LEU A 128 9.02 6.58 -4.64
CA LEU A 128 9.47 7.73 -3.84
C LEU A 128 8.25 8.51 -3.37
N LEU A 129 8.02 8.53 -2.06
CA LEU A 129 6.83 9.12 -1.44
C LEU A 129 7.23 10.20 -0.44
N GLY A 130 6.59 11.36 -0.52
CA GLY A 130 6.58 12.39 0.50
C GLY A 130 5.29 12.32 1.32
N LYS A 131 5.41 12.58 2.63
CA LYS A 131 4.27 12.69 3.54
C LYS A 131 4.37 13.98 4.34
N TYR A 132 3.34 14.80 4.29
CA TYR A 132 3.25 16.08 4.98
C TYR A 132 2.05 16.10 5.94
N ASN A 133 2.35 16.11 7.24
CA ASN A 133 1.39 16.26 8.33
C ASN A 133 1.01 17.74 8.48
N PHE A 134 -0.12 18.12 7.89
CA PHE A 134 -0.56 19.52 7.86
C PHE A 134 -1.53 19.88 8.98
N PHE A 135 -2.04 18.90 9.73
CA PHE A 135 -2.91 19.13 10.87
C PHE A 135 -2.58 18.20 12.02
N SER A 136 -2.41 18.77 13.21
CA SER A 136 -2.23 18.00 14.44
C SER A 136 -2.92 18.69 15.61
N GLU A 137 -3.70 17.92 16.35
CA GLU A 137 -4.41 18.38 17.54
C GLU A 137 -4.12 17.42 18.70
N TYR A 138 -3.81 17.98 19.87
CA TYR A 138 -3.41 17.21 21.05
C TYR A 138 -4.37 17.47 22.20
N TRP A 139 -4.80 16.39 22.85
CA TRP A 139 -5.60 16.43 24.07
C TRP A 139 -4.98 15.56 25.16
N LYS A 140 -5.60 15.55 26.34
CA LYS A 140 -5.18 14.65 27.42
C LYS A 140 -5.21 13.20 26.94
N GLN A 141 -4.03 12.57 26.89
CA GLN A 141 -3.84 11.19 26.42
C GLN A 141 -4.39 10.92 25.02
N SER A 142 -4.56 11.93 24.17
CA SER A 142 -5.08 11.73 22.82
C SER A 142 -4.38 12.65 21.82
N ALA A 143 -4.28 12.23 20.57
CA ALA A 143 -3.74 13.02 19.48
C ALA A 143 -4.48 12.68 18.18
N PHE A 144 -4.67 13.67 17.32
CA PHE A 144 -5.24 13.47 16.00
C PHE A 144 -4.36 14.14 14.95
N HIS A 145 -4.05 13.41 13.89
CA HIS A 145 -3.16 13.83 12.81
C HIS A 145 -3.85 13.66 11.46
N ILE A 146 -3.62 14.61 10.55
CA ILE A 146 -3.97 14.50 9.13
C ILE A 146 -2.73 14.78 8.31
N SER A 147 -2.42 13.84 7.42
CA SER A 147 -1.31 13.95 6.47
C SER A 147 -1.78 13.85 5.03
N ALA A 148 -1.13 14.60 4.15
CA ALA A 148 -1.16 14.37 2.72
C ALA A 148 0.03 13.50 2.32
N ILE A 149 -0.20 12.56 1.41
CA ILE A 149 0.83 11.69 0.83
C ILE A 149 0.86 11.98 -0.67
N GLY A 150 2.06 12.09 -1.22
CA GLY A 150 2.26 12.28 -2.66
C GLY A 150 3.60 11.70 -3.09
N GLY A 151 3.70 11.23 -4.32
CA GLY A 151 4.95 10.66 -4.82
C GLY A 151 4.85 10.06 -6.20
N LEU A 152 5.90 9.35 -6.59
CA LEU A 152 6.03 8.73 -7.89
C LEU A 152 6.49 7.28 -7.74
N GLU A 153 5.97 6.41 -8.59
CA GLU A 153 6.51 5.08 -8.88
C GLU A 153 7.35 5.19 -10.16
N LEU A 154 8.63 4.84 -10.06
CA LEU A 154 9.63 5.05 -11.10
C LEU A 154 9.85 3.75 -11.88
N PRO A 155 10.04 3.81 -13.21
CA PRO A 155 10.22 2.64 -14.08
C PRO A 155 11.62 2.04 -13.93
N THR A 156 11.96 1.57 -12.73
CA THR A 156 13.26 0.99 -12.38
C THR A 156 13.21 -0.53 -12.34
N GLY A 157 12.01 -1.12 -12.36
CA GLY A 157 11.81 -2.55 -12.35
C GLY A 157 12.14 -3.20 -13.69
N SER A 158 12.34 -4.51 -13.66
CA SER A 158 12.53 -5.28 -14.89
C SER A 158 11.19 -5.48 -15.60
N SER A 159 11.12 -5.05 -16.86
CA SER A 159 9.91 -5.15 -17.70
C SER A 159 10.15 -5.91 -19.01
N ASN A 160 11.28 -6.60 -19.14
CA ASN A 160 11.68 -7.33 -20.35
C ASN A 160 12.02 -8.81 -20.11
N GLU A 161 11.47 -9.41 -19.05
CA GLU A 161 11.68 -10.82 -18.71
C GLU A 161 11.07 -11.75 -19.77
N ARG A 162 11.77 -12.84 -20.07
CA ARG A 162 11.44 -13.75 -21.18
C ARG A 162 11.36 -15.21 -20.74
N SER A 163 10.54 -16.00 -21.44
CA SER A 163 10.58 -17.47 -21.39
C SER A 163 11.08 -18.01 -22.73
N GLY A 164 12.32 -18.48 -22.76
CA GLY A 164 13.00 -18.77 -24.03
C GLY A 164 13.15 -17.50 -24.85
N ASP A 165 12.66 -17.52 -26.10
CA ASP A 165 12.72 -16.37 -27.00
C ASP A 165 11.50 -15.44 -26.86
N GLU A 166 10.46 -15.85 -26.13
CA GLU A 166 9.19 -15.11 -26.00
C GLU A 166 9.20 -14.17 -24.80
N LEU A 167 8.71 -12.94 -25.00
CA LEU A 167 8.51 -11.98 -23.92
C LEU A 167 7.37 -12.44 -23.02
N LEU A 168 7.60 -12.46 -21.71
CA LEU A 168 6.53 -12.77 -20.76
C LEU A 168 5.44 -11.71 -20.81
N ALA A 169 4.19 -12.13 -20.63
CA ALA A 169 3.04 -11.22 -20.55
C ALA A 169 3.27 -10.12 -19.51
N PHE A 170 2.69 -8.93 -19.74
CA PHE A 170 2.83 -7.77 -18.84
C PHE A 170 2.55 -8.11 -17.36
N SER A 171 1.53 -8.93 -17.08
CA SER A 171 1.19 -9.37 -15.72
C SER A 171 2.28 -10.21 -15.04
N MET A 172 3.20 -10.78 -15.81
CA MET A 172 4.35 -11.54 -15.35
C MET A 172 5.62 -10.70 -15.27
N GLN A 173 5.63 -9.43 -15.70
CA GLN A 173 6.82 -8.58 -15.59
C GLN A 173 6.97 -8.02 -14.17
N PRO A 174 8.14 -8.17 -13.51
CA PRO A 174 8.37 -7.63 -12.15
C PRO A 174 8.09 -6.13 -12.00
N GLY A 175 8.40 -5.32 -13.02
CA GLY A 175 8.04 -3.91 -13.17
C GLY A 175 7.08 -3.66 -14.33
N SER A 176 6.35 -2.55 -14.29
CA SER A 176 5.45 -2.08 -15.34
C SER A 176 6.17 -1.28 -16.42
N GLY A 177 7.34 -0.70 -16.12
CA GLY A 177 8.02 0.24 -17.01
C GLY A 177 7.29 1.58 -17.15
N SER A 178 6.30 1.88 -16.29
CA SER A 178 5.54 3.13 -16.28
C SER A 178 6.06 4.12 -15.22
N LEU A 179 5.75 5.41 -15.41
CA LEU A 179 5.98 6.45 -14.40
C LEU A 179 4.64 6.85 -13.81
N ASP A 180 4.31 6.27 -12.65
CA ASP A 180 2.99 6.45 -12.05
C ASP A 180 3.00 7.53 -10.97
N ALA A 181 1.91 8.29 -10.87
CA ALA A 181 1.75 9.31 -9.85
C ALA A 181 0.90 8.79 -8.70
N ILE A 182 1.33 9.02 -7.46
CA ILE A 182 0.64 8.59 -6.25
C ILE A 182 0.21 9.82 -5.46
N GLY A 183 -1.03 9.83 -4.99
CA GLY A 183 -1.58 10.88 -4.12
C GLY A 183 -2.58 10.34 -3.12
N GLY A 184 -2.68 10.95 -1.94
CA GLY A 184 -3.65 10.51 -0.96
C GLY A 184 -3.64 11.26 0.36
N LEU A 185 -4.48 10.78 1.28
CA LEU A 185 -4.66 11.32 2.62
C LEU A 185 -4.56 10.20 3.65
N ALA A 186 -3.98 10.51 4.80
CA ALA A 186 -3.90 9.62 5.95
C ALA A 186 -4.36 10.34 7.23
N LEU A 187 -5.10 9.62 8.05
CA LEU A 187 -5.66 10.07 9.33
C LEU A 187 -5.15 9.13 10.42
N THR A 188 -4.75 9.69 11.56
CA THR A 188 -4.45 8.91 12.76
C THR A 188 -5.16 9.54 13.96
N LEU A 189 -5.96 8.75 14.65
CA LEU A 189 -6.52 9.09 15.96
C LEU A 189 -5.91 8.17 17.01
N SER A 190 -5.16 8.74 17.96
CA SER A 190 -4.72 8.05 19.16
C SER A 190 -5.52 8.55 20.35
N THR A 191 -6.11 7.66 21.15
CA THR A 191 -6.84 8.04 22.37
C THR A 191 -6.69 6.98 23.46
N GLY A 192 -6.13 7.40 24.60
CA GLY A 192 -5.79 6.53 25.72
C GLY A 192 -4.85 5.40 25.30
N ARG A 193 -5.40 4.20 25.14
CA ARG A 193 -4.68 2.99 24.72
C ARG A 193 -5.01 2.56 23.29
N PHE A 194 -5.90 3.26 22.62
CA PHE A 194 -6.40 2.93 21.29
C PHE A 194 -5.74 3.80 20.23
N ARG A 195 -5.53 3.24 19.05
CA ARG A 195 -5.13 3.95 17.85
C ARG A 195 -5.99 3.47 16.68
N PHE A 196 -6.47 4.42 15.91
CA PHE A 196 -7.19 4.21 14.67
C PHE A 196 -6.42 4.92 13.57
N ASP A 197 -6.20 4.24 12.46
CA ASP A 197 -5.65 4.85 11.24
C ASP A 197 -6.64 4.66 10.10
N ALA A 198 -6.76 5.64 9.22
CA ALA A 198 -7.52 5.53 7.98
C ALA A 198 -6.74 6.21 6.86
N HIS A 199 -6.82 5.68 5.65
CA HIS A 199 -6.18 6.30 4.50
C HIS A 199 -7.01 6.13 3.23
N ALA A 200 -6.79 7.06 2.30
CA ALA A 200 -7.29 7.01 0.93
C ALA A 200 -6.13 7.32 0.00
N ILE A 201 -5.78 6.39 -0.88
CA ILE A 201 -4.70 6.55 -1.86
C ILE A 201 -5.26 6.35 -3.26
N TYR A 202 -4.81 7.18 -4.19
CA TYR A 202 -5.02 7.06 -5.61
C TYR A 202 -3.65 6.98 -6.31
N LYS A 203 -3.53 6.04 -7.25
CA LYS A 203 -2.38 5.90 -8.14
C LYS A 203 -2.89 6.05 -9.57
N ALA A 204 -2.40 7.09 -10.25
CA ALA A 204 -2.65 7.33 -11.66
C ALA A 204 -1.55 6.65 -12.46
N ASN A 205 -1.91 5.67 -13.28
CA ASN A 205 -0.95 4.89 -14.03
C ASN A 205 -0.69 5.55 -15.38
N SER A 206 0.58 5.63 -15.77
CA SER A 206 0.92 6.00 -17.14
C SER A 206 1.02 4.77 -18.03
N GLU A 207 1.16 5.01 -19.32
CA GLU A 207 1.60 3.97 -20.25
C GLU A 207 2.94 3.38 -19.79
N GLY A 208 3.03 2.05 -19.80
CA GLY A 208 4.20 1.28 -19.42
C GLY A 208 4.83 0.57 -20.62
N SER A 209 5.59 -0.50 -20.35
CA SER A 209 6.18 -1.34 -21.40
C SER A 209 5.11 -2.00 -22.28
N GLU A 210 5.47 -2.29 -23.52
CA GLU A 210 4.58 -2.97 -24.50
C GLU A 210 3.31 -2.19 -24.84
N ASP A 211 3.36 -0.84 -24.80
CA ASP A 211 2.23 0.08 -25.05
C ASP A 211 0.99 -0.26 -24.20
N PHE A 212 1.23 -0.87 -23.02
CA PHE A 212 0.20 -1.30 -22.09
C PHE A 212 0.04 -0.28 -20.97
N THR A 213 -1.20 0.13 -20.70
CA THR A 213 -1.53 1.00 -19.57
C THR A 213 -2.36 0.21 -18.58
N ASP A 214 -1.81 -0.02 -17.38
CA ASP A 214 -2.57 -0.65 -16.30
C ASP A 214 -3.64 0.32 -15.78
N GLY A 215 -4.75 -0.20 -15.29
CA GLY A 215 -5.87 0.63 -14.82
C GLY A 215 -5.49 1.41 -13.56
N ASP A 216 -5.94 2.66 -13.48
CA ASP A 216 -5.79 3.48 -12.26
C ASP A 216 -6.27 2.73 -11.01
N PHE A 217 -5.58 2.99 -9.91
CA PHE A 217 -5.83 2.28 -8.66
C PHE A 217 -6.30 3.25 -7.58
N PHE A 218 -7.34 2.85 -6.84
CA PHE A 218 -7.82 3.55 -5.67
C PHE A 218 -7.95 2.58 -4.49
N SER A 219 -7.42 2.97 -3.34
CA SER A 219 -7.46 2.20 -2.11
C SER A 219 -8.02 3.03 -0.96
N LEU A 220 -8.91 2.40 -0.19
CA LEU A 220 -9.32 2.84 1.13
C LEU A 220 -8.90 1.77 2.13
N GLY A 221 -8.27 2.18 3.22
CA GLY A 221 -7.85 1.24 4.26
C GLY A 221 -8.03 1.82 5.65
N GLY A 222 -8.26 0.94 6.62
CA GLY A 222 -8.45 1.27 8.02
C GLY A 222 -7.67 0.32 8.91
N SER A 223 -7.18 0.80 10.05
CA SER A 223 -6.55 -0.07 11.04
C SER A 223 -6.92 0.34 12.46
N PHE A 224 -6.87 -0.64 13.35
CA PHE A 224 -7.13 -0.49 14.77
C PHE A 224 -6.02 -1.16 15.57
N ALA A 225 -5.52 -0.46 16.58
CA ALA A 225 -4.53 -0.99 17.49
C ALA A 225 -4.88 -0.65 18.95
N TYR A 226 -4.58 -1.61 19.84
CA TYR A 226 -4.72 -1.44 21.27
C TYR A 226 -3.38 -1.72 21.98
N ARG A 227 -2.95 -0.78 22.81
CA ARG A 227 -1.72 -0.87 23.60
C ARG A 227 -1.99 -1.58 24.92
N PHE A 228 -1.76 -2.89 24.95
CA PHE A 228 -1.97 -3.76 26.13
C PHE A 228 -1.05 -3.41 27.31
N TYR A 229 0.20 -3.00 27.05
CA TYR A 229 1.20 -2.71 28.08
C TYR A 229 1.76 -1.28 27.95
N HIS A 230 1.79 -0.53 29.06
CA HIS A 230 2.31 0.83 29.14
C HIS A 230 3.66 0.79 29.87
N ALA A 231 4.73 0.43 29.17
CA ALA A 231 6.09 0.68 29.63
C ALA A 231 6.52 2.10 29.27
N ARG A 232 7.50 2.68 29.98
CA ARG A 232 8.23 3.84 29.44
C ARG A 232 8.80 3.43 28.07
N TYR A 233 8.67 4.32 27.10
CA TYR A 233 9.14 4.11 25.74
C TYR A 233 10.61 3.65 25.72
N PRO A 234 10.98 2.68 24.86
CA PRO A 234 10.16 1.92 23.92
C PRO A 234 9.56 0.64 24.56
N GLY A 235 8.26 0.38 24.36
CA GLY A 235 7.53 -0.78 24.89
C GLY A 235 6.80 -1.60 23.80
N PRO A 236 6.45 -2.87 24.05
CA PRO A 236 5.84 -3.74 23.04
C PRO A 236 4.43 -3.28 22.64
N SER A 237 4.09 -3.40 21.36
CA SER A 237 2.76 -3.10 20.80
C SER A 237 2.31 -4.16 19.79
N ALA A 238 1.00 -4.37 19.65
CA ALA A 238 0.39 -5.27 18.66
C ALA A 238 -0.60 -4.47 17.79
N ASN A 239 -0.63 -4.74 16.49
CA ASN A 239 -1.50 -4.06 15.51
C ASN A 239 -2.24 -5.09 14.63
N ALA A 240 -3.42 -4.74 14.16
CA ALA A 240 -4.17 -5.48 13.14
C ALA A 240 -4.57 -4.51 12.02
N LYS A 241 -4.27 -4.89 10.78
CA LYS A 241 -4.68 -4.17 9.55
C LYS A 241 -5.80 -4.98 8.89
N ILE A 242 -6.84 -4.29 8.39
CA ILE A 242 -7.96 -4.90 7.68
C ILE A 242 -8.02 -4.27 6.29
#